data_AF-A0A316PS62-F1
#
_entry.id   AF-A0A316PS62-F1
#
_cell.length_a   1.000
_cell.length_b   1.000
_cell.length_c   1.000
_cell.angle_alpha   90.00
_cell.angle_beta   90.00
_cell.angle_gamma   90.00
#
_symmetry.space_group_name_H-M   'P 1'
#
loop_
_entity.id
_entity.type
_entity.pdbx_description
1 polymer ?
#
loop_
_entity_poly.entity_id
_entity_poly.type
_entity_poly.pdbx_seq_one_letter_code
_entity_poly.pdbx_strand_id
1 'polypeptide(L)'
;MQKGIRRRWMVNSIGTVSFVLLVAMISFSVFVGNYYYNSIRSALQTQATAVGDFLSSYATSESTYLEMANYYINDFDERESLELQFISTSGQIVLSSYGLTSGGSPGTSDITEAINSQNVFCWSGRDPSTGERIMAVSAPILYGNDVKGVVRLVSSLSIVDRQFMLLILIALGVCIGALSMVYITNLYFIRSIVEPMTSITETAKRIAAGSYGVQIERKFDDEIGELATTINDMSQKIGQNEKMQTEFISSVSHELRTPLTAINGWSETLLSGEIHDPESIHKGLSIIVSEGHRLSKMVDELLEFSRIEDGRFTLNVEPVDITAEFEDAVFTYQQLYRAKNIRMAYTPCEEELPLIPGDPERLRQVFSNLLDNAAKHGGGNQVIETSVVREEDQVAIRIRDHGPGVAEKDLPHVKEKFYKGSSKARGNGIGLAVCDEIVARLGGSLDVANAEGGGCRITIRLPLSNPTVGSS
;
A
#
# COMPACT_ATOMS: atom_id res chain seq x y z
N MET A 1 15.37 12.74 3.02
CA MET A 1 14.58 12.20 4.15
C MET A 1 14.69 10.66 4.31
N GLN A 2 14.90 9.87 3.25
CA GLN A 2 14.79 8.40 3.24
C GLN A 2 15.91 7.61 3.94
N LYS A 3 17.15 8.14 4.03
CA LYS A 3 18.20 7.52 4.85
C LYS A 3 17.79 7.40 6.33
N GLY A 4 16.82 8.21 6.78
CA GLY A 4 16.32 8.20 8.15
C GLY A 4 15.50 6.95 8.51
N ILE A 5 14.50 6.56 7.70
CA ILE A 5 13.58 5.48 8.07
C ILE A 5 14.29 4.12 8.05
N ARG A 6 15.02 3.82 6.97
CA ARG A 6 15.80 2.58 6.86
C ARG A 6 16.81 2.45 8.00
N ARG A 7 17.58 3.51 8.26
CA ARG A 7 18.58 3.51 9.35
C ARG A 7 17.93 3.40 10.72
N ARG A 8 16.84 4.14 10.98
CA ARG A 8 16.12 4.07 12.27
C ARG A 8 15.53 2.69 12.52
N TRP A 9 14.88 2.09 11.52
CA TRP A 9 14.32 0.75 11.64
C TRP A 9 15.40 -0.28 11.95
N MET A 10 16.50 -0.26 11.19
CA MET A 10 17.62 -1.17 11.36
C MET A 10 18.33 -1.00 12.70
N VAL A 11 18.56 0.25 13.14
CA VAL A 11 19.19 0.53 14.44
C VAL A 11 18.27 0.09 15.58
N ASN A 12 16.97 0.36 15.51
CA ASN A 12 16.03 -0.03 16.56
C ASN A 12 15.87 -1.55 16.66
N SER A 13 15.69 -2.25 15.54
CA SER A 13 15.49 -3.69 15.55
C SER A 13 16.75 -4.45 15.99
N ILE A 14 17.90 -4.14 15.40
CA ILE A 14 19.18 -4.78 15.75
C ILE A 14 19.59 -4.40 17.18
N GLY A 15 19.43 -3.12 17.57
CA GLY A 15 19.78 -2.65 18.91
C GLY A 15 18.94 -3.31 20.02
N THR A 16 17.65 -3.52 19.78
CA THR A 16 16.77 -4.17 20.76
C THR A 16 17.13 -5.65 20.92
N VAL A 17 17.35 -6.36 19.81
CA VAL A 17 17.72 -7.78 19.85
C VAL A 17 19.11 -7.97 20.45
N SER A 18 20.09 -7.13 20.10
CA SER A 18 21.43 -7.23 20.67
C SER A 18 21.44 -6.97 22.17
N PHE A 19 20.63 -6.02 22.65
CA PHE A 19 20.47 -5.75 24.08
C PHE A 19 19.88 -6.96 24.81
N VAL A 20 18.81 -7.56 24.28
CA VAL A 20 18.17 -8.75 24.87
C VAL A 20 19.12 -9.94 24.90
N LEU A 21 19.83 -10.20 23.79
CA LEU A 21 20.82 -11.28 23.72
C LEU A 21 21.98 -11.06 24.68
N LEU A 22 22.44 -9.81 24.85
CA LEU A 22 23.50 -9.49 25.80
C LEU A 22 23.06 -9.75 27.24
N VAL A 23 21.86 -9.31 27.62
CA VAL A 23 21.31 -9.58 28.96
C VAL A 23 21.13 -11.08 29.19
N ALA A 24 20.59 -11.80 28.21
CA ALA A 24 20.43 -13.25 28.27
C ALA A 24 21.78 -13.96 28.40
N MET A 25 22.80 -13.52 27.66
CA MET A 25 24.15 -14.10 27.71
C MET A 25 24.82 -13.88 29.07
N ILE A 26 24.71 -12.67 29.64
CA ILE A 26 25.23 -12.38 30.99
C ILE A 26 24.49 -13.24 32.03
N SER A 27 23.16 -13.28 31.97
CA SER A 27 22.35 -14.09 32.89
C SER A 27 22.69 -15.58 32.79
N PHE A 28 22.86 -16.11 31.58
CA PHE A 28 23.22 -17.50 31.34
C PHE A 28 24.63 -17.81 31.88
N SER A 29 25.61 -16.94 31.62
CA SER A 29 26.98 -17.07 32.13
C SER A 29 27.02 -17.12 33.66
N VAL A 30 26.32 -16.19 34.33
CA VAL A 30 26.22 -16.15 35.80
C VAL A 30 25.51 -17.40 36.34
N PHE A 31 24.42 -17.83 35.71
CA PHE A 31 23.67 -19.00 36.14
C PHE A 31 24.52 -20.28 36.05
N VAL A 32 25.16 -20.52 34.90
CA VAL A 32 25.97 -21.72 34.68
C VAL A 32 27.17 -21.72 35.62
N GLY A 33 27.86 -20.58 35.79
CA GLY A 33 28.99 -20.47 36.72
C GLY A 33 28.60 -20.80 38.16
N ASN A 34 27.48 -20.23 38.63
CA ASN A 34 26.95 -20.51 39.97
C ASN A 34 26.51 -21.97 40.13
N TYR A 35 25.86 -22.55 39.12
CA TYR A 35 25.40 -23.94 39.15
C TYR A 35 26.57 -24.92 39.33
N TYR A 36 27.59 -24.83 38.48
CA TYR A 36 28.75 -25.73 38.55
C TYR A 36 29.53 -25.57 39.85
N TYR A 37 29.80 -24.33 40.27
CA TYR A 37 30.55 -24.06 41.50
C TYR A 37 29.82 -24.56 42.75
N ASN A 38 28.50 -24.32 42.86
CA ASN A 38 27.70 -24.82 43.97
C ASN A 38 27.54 -26.35 43.93
N SER A 39 27.42 -26.95 42.75
CA SER A 39 27.32 -28.40 42.60
C SER A 39 28.58 -29.11 43.13
N ILE A 40 29.77 -28.63 42.75
CA ILE A 40 31.04 -29.20 43.22
C ILE A 40 31.19 -28.99 44.72
N ARG A 41 30.92 -27.77 45.20
CA ARG A 41 30.97 -27.47 46.63
C ARG A 41 30.08 -28.41 47.43
N SER A 42 28.84 -28.61 46.99
CA SER A 42 27.88 -29.49 47.67
C SER A 42 28.32 -30.96 47.63
N ALA A 43 28.87 -31.43 46.51
CA ALA A 43 29.37 -32.80 46.38
C ALA A 43 30.57 -33.05 47.32
N LEU A 44 31.57 -32.17 47.28
CA LEU A 44 32.74 -32.23 48.17
C LEU A 44 32.35 -32.13 49.63
N GLN A 45 31.43 -31.23 49.98
CA GLN A 45 30.95 -31.08 51.35
C GLN A 45 30.22 -32.32 51.85
N THR A 46 29.36 -32.92 51.02
CA THR A 46 28.63 -34.15 51.39
C THR A 46 29.61 -35.30 51.65
N GLN A 47 30.59 -35.48 50.76
CA GLN A 47 31.57 -36.55 50.87
C GLN A 47 32.54 -36.32 52.04
N ALA A 48 33.09 -35.11 52.19
CA ALA A 48 34.00 -34.77 53.30
C ALA A 48 33.32 -34.95 54.66
N THR A 49 32.05 -34.52 54.78
CA THR A 49 31.26 -34.72 56.01
C THR A 49 31.05 -36.20 56.28
N ALA A 50 30.68 -37.00 55.27
CA ALA A 50 30.48 -38.44 55.43
C ALA A 50 31.76 -39.15 55.91
N VAL A 51 32.93 -38.82 55.34
CA VAL A 51 34.21 -39.40 55.80
C VAL A 51 34.56 -38.93 57.21
N GLY A 52 34.39 -37.63 57.48
CA GLY A 52 34.66 -37.03 58.79
C GLY A 52 33.80 -37.64 59.90
N ASP A 53 32.49 -37.77 59.67
CA ASP A 53 31.52 -38.35 60.61
C ASP A 53 31.79 -39.86 60.84
N PHE A 54 32.12 -40.60 59.77
CA PHE A 54 32.49 -42.00 59.87
C PHE A 54 33.73 -42.18 60.75
N LEU A 55 34.80 -41.43 60.49
CA LEU A 55 36.02 -41.54 61.30
C LEU A 55 35.81 -41.06 62.73
N SER A 56 35.02 -40.00 62.94
CA SER A 56 34.69 -39.50 64.28
C SER A 56 33.89 -40.52 65.10
N SER A 57 33.07 -41.35 64.44
CA SER A 57 32.22 -42.35 65.11
C SER A 57 32.97 -43.62 65.51
N TYR A 58 34.03 -43.99 64.78
CA TYR A 58 34.69 -45.31 64.92
C TYR A 58 36.16 -45.24 65.37
N ALA A 59 36.86 -44.12 65.19
CA ALA A 59 38.26 -44.00 65.57
C ALA A 59 38.39 -43.71 67.08
N THR A 60 38.68 -44.75 67.88
CA THR A 60 38.83 -44.62 69.35
C THR A 60 40.23 -44.30 69.84
N SER A 61 41.23 -44.32 68.96
CA SER A 61 42.63 -44.00 69.28
C SER A 61 43.36 -43.47 68.03
N GLU A 62 44.51 -42.81 68.23
CA GLU A 62 45.34 -42.30 67.13
C GLU A 62 45.82 -43.41 66.18
N SER A 63 46.14 -44.60 66.71
CA SER A 63 46.54 -45.75 65.89
C SER A 63 45.38 -46.29 65.04
N THR A 64 44.17 -46.39 65.63
CA THR A 64 42.97 -46.83 64.92
C THR A 64 42.56 -45.82 63.86
N TYR A 65 42.69 -44.52 64.15
CA TYR A 65 42.48 -43.45 63.17
C TYR A 65 43.40 -43.61 61.96
N LEU A 66 44.72 -43.75 62.18
CA LEU A 66 45.69 -43.89 61.08
C LEU A 66 45.45 -45.17 60.26
N GLU A 67 45.02 -46.26 60.89
CA GLU A 67 44.65 -47.50 60.19
C GLU A 67 43.40 -47.32 59.32
N MET A 68 42.34 -46.69 59.87
CA MET A 68 41.12 -46.40 59.13
C MET A 68 41.32 -45.37 58.00
N ALA A 69 42.12 -44.34 58.25
CA ALA A 69 42.49 -43.34 57.25
C ALA A 69 43.28 -43.97 56.08
N ASN A 70 44.22 -44.86 56.38
CA ASN A 70 44.93 -45.64 55.37
C ASN A 70 44.00 -46.57 54.58
N TYR A 71 43.06 -47.24 55.26
CA TYR A 71 42.05 -48.06 54.59
C TYR A 71 41.20 -47.22 53.63
N TYR A 72 40.69 -46.06 54.09
CA TYR A 72 39.82 -45.20 53.29
C TYR A 72 40.54 -44.60 52.08
N ILE A 73 41.81 -44.20 52.21
CA ILE A 73 42.63 -43.79 51.05
C ILE A 73 42.82 -44.94 50.07
N ASN A 74 43.06 -46.15 50.58
CA ASN A 74 43.31 -47.32 49.72
C ASN A 74 42.05 -47.77 48.97
N ASP A 75 40.87 -47.60 49.56
CA ASP A 75 39.58 -47.91 48.96
C ASP A 75 38.98 -46.73 48.16
N PHE A 76 39.59 -45.54 48.22
CA PHE A 76 39.11 -44.37 47.50
C PHE A 76 39.27 -44.57 45.99
N ASP A 77 38.14 -44.74 45.30
CA ASP A 77 38.08 -45.06 43.85
C ASP A 77 38.23 -43.81 42.97
N GLU A 78 37.96 -42.61 43.52
CA GLU A 78 37.90 -41.34 42.76
C GLU A 78 39.25 -40.62 42.63
N ARG A 79 40.38 -41.34 42.76
CA ARG A 79 41.74 -40.76 42.82
C ARG A 79 42.17 -39.98 41.58
N GLU A 80 41.46 -40.09 40.47
CA GLU A 80 41.77 -39.35 39.24
C GLU A 80 41.16 -37.95 39.21
N SER A 81 40.16 -37.68 40.05
CA SER A 81 39.38 -36.43 40.03
C SER A 81 39.37 -35.69 41.37
N LEU A 82 39.63 -36.41 42.46
CA LEU A 82 39.65 -35.91 43.82
C LEU A 82 40.92 -36.36 44.54
N GLU A 83 41.52 -35.43 45.28
CA GLU A 83 42.55 -35.72 46.24
C GLU A 83 41.95 -35.73 47.65
N LEU A 84 42.08 -36.86 48.34
CA LEU A 84 41.71 -37.03 49.73
C LEU A 84 42.96 -36.87 50.59
N GLN A 85 42.94 -35.92 51.52
CA GLN A 85 44.02 -35.60 52.43
C GLN A 85 43.54 -35.76 53.88
N PHE A 86 44.35 -36.40 54.71
CA PHE A 86 44.19 -36.40 56.16
C PHE A 86 45.22 -35.49 56.77
N ILE A 87 44.76 -34.49 57.53
CA ILE A 87 45.58 -33.39 58.02
C ILE A 87 45.59 -33.42 59.55
N SER A 88 46.77 -33.21 60.15
CA SER A 88 46.94 -33.11 61.59
C SER A 88 46.38 -31.80 62.14
N THR A 89 46.23 -31.70 63.46
CA THR A 89 45.87 -30.44 64.15
C THR A 89 46.91 -29.33 63.97
N SER A 90 48.16 -29.66 63.60
CA SER A 90 49.21 -28.70 63.23
C SER A 90 49.12 -28.22 61.78
N GLY A 91 48.16 -28.72 60.98
CA GLY A 91 47.97 -28.34 59.58
C GLY A 91 48.90 -29.04 58.59
N GLN A 92 49.52 -30.16 58.97
CA GLN A 92 50.38 -30.97 58.09
C GLN A 92 49.60 -32.14 57.49
N ILE A 93 49.83 -32.44 56.21
CA ILE A 93 49.24 -33.60 55.53
C ILE A 93 49.94 -34.86 56.04
N VAL A 94 49.20 -35.70 56.75
CA VAL A 94 49.65 -36.98 57.31
C VAL A 94 49.53 -38.08 56.26
N LEU A 95 48.43 -38.11 55.51
CA LEU A 95 48.19 -39.06 54.43
C LEU A 95 47.49 -38.35 53.26
N SER A 96 47.82 -38.74 52.02
CA SER A 96 47.14 -38.27 50.81
C SER A 96 46.90 -39.43 49.85
N SER A 97 45.75 -39.43 49.16
CA SER A 97 45.43 -40.40 48.10
C SER A 97 46.36 -40.31 46.88
N TYR A 98 46.99 -39.16 46.65
CA TYR A 98 48.00 -38.97 45.59
C TYR A 98 49.43 -39.26 46.06
N GLY A 99 49.67 -39.36 47.37
CA GLY A 99 50.96 -39.68 47.98
C GLY A 99 52.03 -38.58 47.89
N LEU A 100 52.03 -37.78 46.82
CA LEU A 100 53.01 -36.74 46.48
C LEU A 100 52.96 -35.49 47.36
N THR A 101 51.85 -35.26 48.07
CA THR A 101 51.63 -34.08 48.93
C THR A 101 51.85 -34.37 50.42
N SER A 102 52.17 -35.62 50.76
CA SER A 102 52.40 -36.06 52.15
C SER A 102 53.59 -35.32 52.77
N GLY A 103 53.40 -34.77 53.98
CA GLY A 103 54.40 -33.96 54.67
C GLY A 103 54.39 -32.46 54.34
N GLY A 104 53.59 -32.02 53.37
CA GLY A 104 53.34 -30.60 53.09
C GLY A 104 52.29 -29.97 54.01
N SER A 105 52.18 -28.63 54.00
CA SER A 105 51.09 -27.88 54.63
C SER A 105 50.43 -26.97 53.59
N PRO A 106 49.15 -27.18 53.23
CA PRO A 106 48.46 -26.37 52.21
C PRO A 106 48.32 -24.89 52.57
N GLY A 107 48.30 -24.55 53.86
CA GLY A 107 48.19 -23.17 54.34
C GLY A 107 46.89 -22.45 53.98
N THR A 108 45.83 -23.19 53.64
CA THR A 108 44.52 -22.64 53.26
C THR A 108 43.60 -22.47 54.48
N SER A 109 42.72 -21.46 54.42
CA SER A 109 41.91 -21.08 55.59
C SER A 109 40.82 -22.09 55.97
N ASP A 110 40.39 -22.96 55.04
CA ASP A 110 39.44 -24.05 55.33
C ASP A 110 39.93 -24.99 56.43
N ILE A 111 41.24 -25.28 56.48
CA ILE A 111 41.83 -26.18 57.47
C ILE A 111 41.78 -25.55 58.86
N THR A 112 42.24 -24.30 58.99
CA THR A 112 42.28 -23.60 60.28
C THR A 112 40.88 -23.32 60.82
N GLU A 113 39.93 -22.97 59.95
CA GLU A 113 38.54 -22.71 60.35
C GLU A 113 37.83 -24.00 60.76
N ALA A 114 38.06 -25.11 60.06
CA ALA A 114 37.50 -26.41 60.43
C ALA A 114 38.00 -26.89 61.81
N ILE A 115 39.29 -26.70 62.11
CA ILE A 115 39.86 -27.05 63.42
C ILE A 115 39.27 -26.17 64.54
N ASN A 116 39.20 -24.86 64.32
CA ASN A 116 38.80 -23.92 65.38
C ASN A 116 37.31 -23.93 65.70
N SER A 117 36.47 -24.12 64.68
CA SER A 117 35.01 -23.97 64.82
C SER A 117 34.25 -25.29 64.80
N GLN A 118 34.95 -26.43 64.63
CA GLN A 118 34.37 -27.78 64.60
C GLN A 118 33.25 -27.96 63.56
N ASN A 119 33.28 -27.17 62.48
CA ASN A 119 32.33 -27.23 61.38
C ASN A 119 33.05 -27.44 60.05
N VAL A 120 32.30 -27.78 59.01
CA VAL A 120 32.85 -27.99 57.66
C VAL A 120 33.04 -26.67 56.94
N PHE A 121 34.24 -26.44 56.37
CA PHE A 121 34.56 -25.23 55.60
C PHE A 121 35.00 -25.54 54.19
N CYS A 122 34.62 -24.65 53.28
CA CYS A 122 35.03 -24.69 51.89
C CYS A 122 36.00 -23.55 51.62
N TRP A 123 37.06 -23.84 50.88
CA TRP A 123 37.95 -22.85 50.30
C TRP A 123 38.03 -23.04 48.80
N SER A 124 38.14 -21.95 48.05
CA SER A 124 38.42 -22.00 46.62
C SER A 124 39.42 -20.94 46.26
N GLY A 125 40.37 -21.29 45.43
CA GLY A 125 41.43 -20.37 45.05
C GLY A 125 42.44 -21.05 44.15
N ARG A 126 43.59 -20.40 43.98
CA ARG A 126 44.76 -21.04 43.39
C ARG A 126 45.53 -21.70 44.51
N ASP A 127 45.75 -23.01 44.41
CA ASP A 127 46.57 -23.76 45.35
C ASP A 127 47.94 -23.07 45.50
N PRO A 128 48.38 -22.70 46.71
CA PRO A 128 49.67 -22.04 46.93
C PRO A 128 50.88 -22.86 46.46
N SER A 129 50.75 -24.19 46.42
CA SER A 129 51.84 -25.11 46.09
C SER A 129 51.92 -25.44 44.60
N THR A 130 50.78 -25.62 43.92
CA THR A 130 50.71 -26.02 42.50
C THR A 130 50.32 -24.86 41.57
N GLY A 131 49.70 -23.80 42.09
CA GLY A 131 49.18 -22.67 41.31
C GLY A 131 47.88 -22.97 40.55
N GLU A 132 47.37 -24.20 40.63
CA GLU A 132 46.14 -24.63 39.97
C GLU A 132 44.90 -24.10 40.68
N ARG A 133 43.83 -23.82 39.94
CA ARG A 133 42.55 -23.47 40.56
C ARG A 133 41.90 -24.72 41.14
N ILE A 134 41.73 -24.73 42.44
CA ILE A 134 41.13 -25.84 43.17
C ILE A 134 39.96 -25.37 44.03
N MET A 135 39.08 -26.31 44.34
CA MET A 135 38.13 -26.21 45.43
C MET A 135 38.47 -27.26 46.47
N ALA A 136 38.60 -26.86 47.72
CA ALA A 136 38.89 -27.73 48.84
C ALA A 136 37.76 -27.63 49.87
N VAL A 137 37.36 -28.76 50.44
CA VAL A 137 36.44 -28.82 51.57
C VAL A 137 37.07 -29.62 52.69
N SER A 138 37.11 -29.01 53.88
CA SER A 138 37.73 -29.54 55.09
C SER A 138 36.65 -29.83 56.14
N ALA A 139 36.55 -31.10 56.56
CA ALA A 139 35.66 -31.57 57.61
C ALA A 139 36.47 -32.01 58.84
N PRO A 140 36.15 -31.53 60.04
CA PRO A 140 36.88 -31.90 61.25
C PRO A 140 36.57 -33.34 61.67
N ILE A 141 37.55 -33.99 62.28
CA ILE A 141 37.41 -35.32 62.87
C ILE A 141 37.45 -35.15 64.39
N LEU A 142 36.34 -35.50 65.03
CA LEU A 142 36.13 -35.31 66.46
C LEU A 142 36.33 -36.63 67.20
N TYR A 143 37.11 -36.60 68.27
CA TYR A 143 37.15 -37.66 69.26
C TYR A 143 36.63 -37.12 70.59
N GLY A 144 35.38 -37.45 70.93
CA GLY A 144 34.66 -36.76 71.99
C GLY A 144 34.39 -35.30 71.60
N ASN A 145 34.99 -34.34 72.33
CA ASN A 145 34.83 -32.90 72.07
C ASN A 145 36.10 -32.23 71.51
N ASP A 146 37.16 -33.01 71.23
CA ASP A 146 38.43 -32.52 70.72
C ASP A 146 38.60 -32.84 69.22
N VAL A 147 39.05 -31.87 68.43
CA VAL A 147 39.47 -32.11 67.05
C VAL A 147 40.84 -32.81 67.06
N LYS A 148 40.93 -34.00 66.45
CA LYS A 148 42.20 -34.75 66.33
C LYS A 148 42.81 -34.69 64.93
N GLY A 149 42.03 -34.30 63.93
CA GLY A 149 42.49 -34.11 62.57
C GLY A 149 41.39 -33.54 61.69
N VAL A 150 41.70 -33.37 60.41
CA VAL A 150 40.78 -32.87 59.39
C VAL A 150 40.85 -33.78 58.17
N VAL A 151 39.69 -34.18 57.66
CA VAL A 151 39.57 -34.76 56.32
C VAL A 151 39.40 -33.62 55.34
N ARG A 152 40.26 -33.55 54.32
CA ARG A 152 40.20 -32.55 53.27
C ARG A 152 40.07 -33.21 51.91
N LEU A 153 39.04 -32.84 51.17
CA LEU A 153 38.85 -33.23 49.77
C LEU A 153 39.19 -32.05 48.88
N VAL A 154 40.01 -32.28 47.87
CA VAL A 154 40.45 -31.27 46.90
C VAL A 154 40.06 -31.70 45.49
N SER A 155 39.44 -30.80 44.73
CA SER A 155 39.10 -31.03 43.32
C SER A 155 39.68 -29.93 42.43
N SER A 156 40.20 -30.31 41.26
CA SER A 156 40.67 -29.36 40.25
C SER A 156 39.49 -28.72 39.52
N LEU A 157 39.42 -27.38 39.51
CA LEU A 157 38.41 -26.63 38.77
C LEU A 157 38.74 -26.51 37.27
N SER A 158 39.90 -26.99 36.82
CA SER A 158 40.36 -26.85 35.43
C SER A 158 39.44 -27.55 34.41
N ILE A 159 38.96 -28.76 34.74
CA ILE A 159 38.03 -29.53 33.88
C ILE A 159 36.70 -28.79 33.75
N VAL A 160 36.22 -28.21 34.84
CA VAL A 160 34.95 -27.49 34.92
C VAL A 160 35.06 -26.15 34.22
N ASP A 161 36.16 -25.41 34.39
CA ASP A 161 36.45 -24.18 33.67
C ASP A 161 36.45 -24.43 32.14
N ARG A 162 37.00 -25.57 31.68
CA ARG A 162 36.96 -25.95 30.25
C ARG A 162 35.54 -26.24 29.76
N GLN A 163 34.73 -26.97 30.54
CA GLN A 163 33.33 -27.24 30.20
C GLN A 163 32.50 -25.94 30.17
N PHE A 164 32.69 -25.08 31.16
CA PHE A 164 32.08 -23.76 31.24
C PHE A 164 32.40 -22.89 30.02
N MET A 165 33.68 -22.82 29.62
CA MET A 165 34.11 -22.08 28.44
C MET A 165 33.51 -22.65 27.14
N LEU A 166 33.43 -23.98 27.01
CA LEU A 166 32.79 -24.61 25.85
C LEU A 166 31.30 -24.23 25.75
N LEU A 167 30.56 -24.28 26.86
CA LEU A 167 29.15 -23.87 26.89
C LEU A 167 28.96 -22.39 26.55
N ILE A 168 29.84 -21.50 27.04
CA ILE A 168 29.83 -20.08 26.68
C ILE A 168 30.09 -19.89 25.18
N LEU A 169 31.04 -20.62 24.59
CA LEU A 169 31.32 -20.53 23.15
C LEU A 169 30.12 -20.98 22.31
N ILE A 170 29.46 -22.07 22.71
CA ILE A 170 28.24 -22.54 22.05
C ILE A 170 27.13 -21.48 22.16
N ALA A 171 26.90 -20.92 23.36
CA ALA A 171 25.91 -19.88 23.59
C ALA A 171 26.20 -18.60 22.78
N LEU A 172 27.47 -18.21 22.67
CA LEU A 172 27.90 -17.09 21.84
C LEU A 172 27.62 -17.36 20.35
N GLY A 173 27.90 -18.57 19.87
CA GLY A 173 27.58 -19.00 18.51
C GLY A 173 26.10 -18.89 18.20
N VAL A 174 25.23 -19.32 19.12
CA VAL A 174 23.77 -19.16 19.03
C VAL A 174 23.37 -17.68 18.95
N CYS A 175 23.96 -16.81 19.78
CA CYS A 175 23.70 -15.37 19.74
C CYS A 175 24.10 -14.74 18.39
N ILE A 176 25.26 -15.11 17.85
CA ILE A 176 25.73 -14.64 16.54
C ILE A 176 24.78 -15.12 15.42
N GLY A 177 24.35 -16.39 15.47
CA GLY A 177 23.37 -16.94 14.55
C GLY A 177 22.05 -16.16 14.58
N ALA A 178 21.52 -15.89 15.78
CA ALA A 178 20.29 -15.10 15.97
C ALA A 178 20.43 -13.67 15.41
N LEU A 179 21.56 -12.99 15.69
CA LEU A 179 21.82 -11.65 15.14
C LEU A 179 21.93 -11.66 13.61
N SER A 180 22.57 -12.68 13.05
CA SER A 180 22.71 -12.85 11.60
C SER A 180 21.36 -13.06 10.93
N MET A 181 20.50 -13.89 11.53
CA MET A 181 19.13 -14.11 11.07
C MET A 181 18.32 -12.80 11.06
N VAL A 182 18.36 -12.04 12.15
CA VAL A 182 17.67 -10.73 12.24
C VAL A 182 18.21 -9.74 11.21
N TYR A 183 19.52 -9.74 10.96
CA TYR A 183 20.12 -8.89 9.93
C TYR A 183 19.60 -9.24 8.52
N ILE A 184 19.56 -10.53 8.19
CA ILE A 184 19.06 -11.02 6.89
C ILE A 184 17.57 -10.70 6.72
N THR A 185 16.74 -10.98 7.73
CA THR A 185 15.30 -10.68 7.68
C THR A 185 15.04 -9.18 7.51
N ASN A 186 15.80 -8.31 8.19
CA ASN A 186 15.70 -6.86 7.99
C ASN A 186 16.07 -6.43 6.57
N LEU A 187 17.14 -7.01 5.99
CA LEU A 187 17.52 -6.71 4.60
C LEU A 187 16.43 -7.10 3.62
N TYR A 188 15.80 -8.27 3.82
CA TYR A 188 14.66 -8.71 3.03
C TYR A 188 13.50 -7.70 3.14
N PHE A 189 13.08 -7.36 4.36
CA PHE A 189 11.99 -6.41 4.62
C PHE A 189 12.21 -5.04 3.98
N ILE A 190 13.45 -4.53 4.02
CA ILE A 190 13.79 -3.24 3.39
C ILE A 190 13.56 -3.30 1.87
N ARG A 191 13.99 -4.38 1.22
CA ARG A 191 13.87 -4.54 -0.24
C ARG A 191 12.46 -4.89 -0.69
N SER A 192 11.72 -5.66 0.10
CA SER A 192 10.36 -6.09 -0.25
C SER A 192 9.30 -5.05 0.07
N ILE A 193 9.48 -4.21 1.08
CA ILE A 193 8.43 -3.29 1.55
C ILE A 193 8.88 -1.82 1.52
N VAL A 194 10.01 -1.49 2.16
CA VAL A 194 10.40 -0.08 2.36
C VAL A 194 10.80 0.61 1.05
N GLU A 195 11.58 -0.06 0.19
CA GLU A 195 12.01 0.48 -1.10
C GLU A 195 10.84 0.70 -2.08
N PRO A 196 9.94 -0.27 -2.31
CA PRO A 196 8.76 -0.07 -3.17
C PRO A 196 7.84 1.07 -2.70
N MET A 197 7.54 1.13 -1.39
CA MET A 197 6.73 2.21 -0.80
C MET A 197 7.34 3.59 -1.04
N THR A 198 8.66 3.66 -1.00
CA THR A 198 9.40 4.90 -1.25
C THR A 198 9.26 5.36 -2.70
N SER A 199 9.37 4.43 -3.65
CA SER A 199 9.18 4.69 -5.08
C SER A 199 7.75 5.13 -5.43
N ILE A 200 6.74 4.46 -4.83
CA ILE A 200 5.33 4.83 -4.95
C ILE A 200 5.11 6.25 -4.46
N THR A 201 5.62 6.57 -3.26
CA THR A 201 5.47 7.91 -2.66
C THR A 201 6.10 9.00 -3.53
N GLU A 202 7.26 8.73 -4.12
CA GLU A 202 7.95 9.68 -4.99
C GLU A 202 7.21 9.90 -6.31
N THR A 203 6.72 8.83 -6.92
CA THR A 203 5.91 8.91 -8.14
C THR A 203 4.58 9.61 -7.89
N ALA A 204 3.91 9.30 -6.77
CA ALA A 204 2.68 9.99 -6.37
C ALA A 204 2.89 11.50 -6.18
N LYS A 205 4.03 11.93 -5.62
CA LYS A 205 4.38 13.36 -5.53
C LYS A 205 4.58 14.00 -6.90
N ARG A 206 5.16 13.27 -7.86
CA ARG A 206 5.31 13.76 -9.24
C ARG A 206 3.96 13.90 -9.94
N ILE A 207 3.06 12.93 -9.75
CA ILE A 207 1.68 12.99 -10.25
C ILE A 207 0.96 14.20 -9.64
N ALA A 208 1.07 14.41 -8.33
CA ALA A 208 0.48 15.56 -7.65
C ALA A 208 1.08 16.91 -8.10
N ALA A 209 2.30 16.91 -8.65
CA ALA A 209 2.94 18.09 -9.24
C ALA A 209 2.59 18.30 -10.73
N GLY A 210 1.63 17.52 -11.29
CA GLY A 210 1.14 17.68 -12.66
C GLY A 210 1.84 16.80 -13.70
N SER A 211 2.74 15.90 -13.31
CA SER A 211 3.35 14.93 -14.24
C SER A 211 2.45 13.69 -14.40
N TYR A 212 1.28 13.86 -15.01
CA TYR A 212 0.34 12.76 -15.25
C TYR A 212 0.86 11.81 -16.34
N GLY A 213 0.54 10.52 -16.23
CA GLY A 213 0.97 9.48 -17.18
C GLY A 213 2.27 8.78 -16.80
N VAL A 214 2.92 9.17 -15.70
CA VAL A 214 4.01 8.39 -15.10
C VAL A 214 3.41 7.17 -14.41
N GLN A 215 3.84 5.98 -14.82
CA GLN A 215 3.38 4.73 -14.23
C GLN A 215 4.37 4.18 -13.21
N ILE A 216 3.83 3.68 -12.11
CA ILE A 216 4.54 2.91 -11.10
C ILE A 216 4.62 1.47 -11.61
N GLU A 217 5.84 0.93 -11.68
CA GLU A 217 6.08 -0.47 -12.03
C GLU A 217 5.51 -1.41 -10.96
N ARG A 218 4.61 -2.33 -11.37
CA ARG A 218 4.05 -3.36 -10.49
C ARG A 218 5.06 -4.49 -10.32
N LYS A 219 5.82 -4.45 -9.22
CA LYS A 219 6.84 -5.46 -8.90
C LYS A 219 6.32 -6.66 -8.12
N PHE A 220 5.18 -6.51 -7.45
CA PHE A 220 4.62 -7.52 -6.55
C PHE A 220 3.13 -7.74 -6.87
N ASP A 221 2.66 -8.97 -6.63
CA ASP A 221 1.26 -9.36 -6.75
C ASP A 221 0.57 -9.38 -5.37
N ASP A 222 0.80 -8.33 -4.58
CA ASP A 222 0.27 -8.14 -3.23
C ASP A 222 -0.43 -6.77 -3.11
N GLU A 223 -0.75 -6.33 -1.88
CA GLU A 223 -1.40 -5.05 -1.60
C GLU A 223 -0.58 -3.84 -2.08
N ILE A 224 0.76 -3.96 -2.12
CA ILE A 224 1.64 -2.92 -2.67
C ILE A 224 1.49 -2.84 -4.18
N GLY A 225 1.36 -4.00 -4.83
CA GLY A 225 1.04 -4.10 -6.25
C GLY A 225 -0.32 -3.49 -6.59
N GLU A 226 -1.36 -3.80 -5.81
CA GLU A 226 -2.71 -3.26 -5.99
C GLU A 226 -2.75 -1.73 -5.79
N LEU A 227 -2.03 -1.23 -4.80
CA LEU A 227 -1.86 0.21 -4.59
C LEU A 227 -1.19 0.90 -5.79
N ALA A 228 -0.15 0.28 -6.37
CA ALA A 228 0.50 0.80 -7.56
C ALA A 228 -0.47 0.86 -8.76
N THR A 229 -1.26 -0.19 -8.98
CA THR A 229 -2.29 -0.22 -10.03
C THR A 229 -3.33 0.88 -9.81
N THR A 230 -3.84 1.01 -8.59
CA THR A 230 -4.86 2.03 -8.26
C THR A 230 -4.35 3.46 -8.49
N ILE A 231 -3.10 3.75 -8.12
CA ILE A 231 -2.48 5.05 -8.37
C ILE A 231 -2.26 5.29 -9.86
N ASN A 232 -1.87 4.26 -10.62
CA ASN A 232 -1.72 4.35 -12.07
C ASN A 232 -3.06 4.69 -12.75
N ASP A 233 -4.13 3.99 -12.38
CA ASP A 233 -5.48 4.23 -12.92
C ASP A 233 -5.95 5.66 -12.60
N MET A 234 -5.73 6.12 -11.36
CA MET A 234 -6.02 7.49 -10.96
C MET A 234 -5.21 8.49 -11.79
N SER A 235 -3.89 8.29 -11.95
CA SER A 235 -3.06 9.19 -12.75
C SER A 235 -3.50 9.25 -14.20
N GLN A 236 -3.92 8.13 -14.77
CA GLN A 236 -4.39 8.07 -16.15
C GLN A 236 -5.71 8.83 -16.31
N LYS A 237 -6.68 8.62 -15.41
CA LYS A 237 -7.96 9.34 -15.43
C LYS A 237 -7.76 10.85 -15.28
N ILE A 238 -6.89 11.28 -14.36
CA ILE A 238 -6.59 12.71 -14.18
C ILE A 238 -5.93 13.29 -15.45
N GLY A 239 -4.94 12.59 -16.02
CA GLY A 239 -4.29 13.05 -17.24
C GLY A 239 -5.24 13.13 -18.45
N GLN A 240 -6.16 12.18 -18.57
CA GLN A 240 -7.22 12.22 -19.58
C GLN A 240 -8.14 13.44 -19.39
N ASN A 241 -8.57 13.71 -18.16
CA ASN A 241 -9.41 14.87 -17.84
C ASN A 241 -8.71 16.20 -18.13
N GLU A 242 -7.43 16.34 -17.73
CA GLU A 242 -6.67 17.57 -18.01
C GLU A 242 -6.47 17.77 -19.52
N LYS A 243 -6.19 16.70 -20.26
CA LYS A 243 -6.08 16.76 -21.72
C LYS A 243 -7.40 17.20 -22.36
N MET A 244 -8.53 16.60 -21.97
CA MET A 244 -9.86 17.00 -22.45
C MET A 244 -10.16 18.47 -22.12
N GLN A 245 -9.82 18.93 -20.90
CA GLN A 245 -10.00 20.32 -20.50
C GLN A 245 -9.14 21.28 -21.35
N THR A 246 -7.90 20.90 -21.65
CA THR A 246 -7.00 21.71 -22.47
C THR A 246 -7.47 21.79 -23.92
N GLU A 247 -7.90 20.65 -24.49
CA GLU A 247 -8.49 20.58 -25.83
C GLU A 247 -9.79 21.39 -25.91
N PHE A 248 -10.61 21.37 -24.86
CA PHE A 248 -11.80 22.20 -24.72
C PHE A 248 -11.48 23.69 -24.78
N ILE A 249 -10.58 24.17 -23.92
CA ILE A 249 -10.22 25.60 -23.85
C ILE A 249 -9.67 26.06 -25.21
N SER A 250 -8.85 25.24 -25.86
CA SER A 250 -8.31 25.53 -27.19
C SER A 250 -9.39 25.62 -28.26
N SER A 251 -10.29 24.62 -28.31
CA SER A 251 -11.40 24.55 -29.27
C SER A 251 -12.37 25.73 -29.13
N VAL A 252 -12.79 26.02 -27.91
CA VAL A 252 -13.68 27.15 -27.61
C VAL A 252 -13.04 28.48 -27.99
N SER A 253 -11.76 28.67 -27.64
CA SER A 253 -11.03 29.89 -27.99
C SER A 253 -11.00 30.13 -29.51
N HIS A 254 -10.82 29.06 -30.30
CA HIS A 254 -10.81 29.16 -31.75
C HIS A 254 -12.20 29.47 -32.34
N GLU A 255 -13.23 28.80 -31.83
CA GLU A 255 -14.61 28.99 -32.29
C GLU A 255 -15.20 30.35 -31.91
N LEU A 256 -14.78 30.94 -30.79
CA LEU A 256 -15.13 32.32 -30.41
C LEU A 256 -14.36 33.37 -31.21
N ARG A 257 -13.09 33.12 -31.54
CA ARG A 257 -12.26 34.11 -32.26
C ARG A 257 -12.77 34.40 -33.67
N THR A 258 -13.21 33.37 -34.39
CA THR A 258 -13.69 33.49 -35.77
C THR A 258 -14.87 34.47 -35.95
N PRO A 259 -16.01 34.32 -35.24
CA PRO A 259 -17.13 35.27 -35.33
C PRO A 259 -16.73 36.66 -34.81
N LEU A 260 -15.89 36.74 -33.77
CA LEU A 260 -15.42 38.01 -33.24
C LEU A 260 -14.56 38.79 -34.25
N THR A 261 -13.68 38.11 -34.98
CA THR A 261 -12.91 38.73 -36.07
C THR A 261 -13.81 39.23 -37.19
N ALA A 262 -14.87 38.48 -37.53
CA ALA A 262 -15.84 38.91 -38.55
C ALA A 262 -16.64 40.14 -38.10
N ILE A 263 -17.12 40.16 -36.85
CA ILE A 263 -17.82 41.31 -36.26
C ILE A 263 -16.92 42.54 -36.26
N ASN A 264 -15.68 42.40 -35.77
CA ASN A 264 -14.74 43.51 -35.72
C ASN A 264 -14.36 44.01 -37.12
N GLY A 265 -14.06 43.11 -38.06
CA GLY A 265 -13.70 43.48 -39.42
C GLY A 265 -14.81 44.22 -40.16
N TRP A 266 -16.06 43.75 -40.07
CA TRP A 266 -17.20 44.47 -40.65
C TRP A 266 -17.48 45.78 -39.92
N SER A 267 -17.33 45.82 -38.59
CA SER A 267 -17.51 47.06 -37.81
C SER A 267 -16.47 48.11 -38.20
N GLU A 268 -15.19 47.74 -38.31
CA GLU A 268 -14.11 48.62 -38.76
C GLU A 268 -14.33 49.11 -40.20
N THR A 269 -14.73 48.23 -41.11
CA THR A 269 -14.99 48.59 -42.52
C THR A 269 -16.20 49.52 -42.67
N LEU A 270 -17.24 49.35 -41.84
CA LEU A 270 -18.38 50.25 -41.81
C LEU A 270 -18.01 51.61 -41.20
N LEU A 271 -17.13 51.63 -40.18
CA LEU A 271 -16.65 52.86 -39.53
C LEU A 271 -15.63 53.64 -40.38
N SER A 272 -14.83 52.97 -41.22
CA SER A 272 -13.86 53.62 -42.11
C SER A 272 -14.53 54.50 -43.17
N GLY A 273 -15.81 54.23 -43.44
CA GLY A 273 -16.58 54.93 -44.47
C GLY A 273 -16.18 54.53 -45.89
N GLU A 274 -15.40 53.46 -46.09
CA GLU A 274 -15.01 52.98 -47.42
C GLU A 274 -16.18 52.33 -48.19
N ILE A 275 -17.22 51.90 -47.48
CA ILE A 275 -18.44 51.34 -48.07
C ILE A 275 -19.51 52.44 -48.14
N HIS A 276 -19.99 52.72 -49.34
CA HIS A 276 -21.00 53.75 -49.58
C HIS A 276 -22.33 53.20 -50.10
N ASP A 277 -22.34 51.99 -50.65
CA ASP A 277 -23.56 51.41 -51.19
C ASP A 277 -24.45 50.83 -50.06
N PRO A 278 -25.77 51.14 -50.05
CA PRO A 278 -26.68 50.67 -49.01
C PRO A 278 -26.75 49.13 -48.88
N GLU A 279 -26.54 48.39 -49.98
CA GLU A 279 -26.56 46.92 -49.96
C GLU A 279 -25.39 46.33 -49.17
N SER A 280 -24.16 46.81 -49.38
CA SER A 280 -22.99 46.35 -48.64
C SER A 280 -23.02 46.75 -47.18
N ILE A 281 -23.59 47.92 -46.85
CA ILE A 281 -23.85 48.32 -45.46
C ILE A 281 -24.81 47.34 -44.79
N HIS A 282 -25.94 47.05 -45.46
CA HIS A 282 -26.92 46.10 -44.94
C HIS A 282 -26.32 44.70 -44.79
N LYS A 283 -25.50 44.26 -45.75
CA LYS A 283 -24.78 42.99 -45.69
C LYS A 283 -23.83 42.94 -44.49
N GLY A 284 -23.01 43.96 -44.28
CA GLY A 284 -22.10 44.03 -43.13
C GLY A 284 -22.84 43.97 -41.79
N LEU A 285 -23.91 44.76 -41.64
CA LEU A 285 -24.78 44.72 -40.45
C LEU A 285 -25.43 43.35 -40.26
N SER A 286 -25.90 42.70 -41.33
CA SER A 286 -26.48 41.36 -41.26
C SER A 286 -25.46 40.30 -40.82
N ILE A 287 -24.19 40.44 -41.21
CA ILE A 287 -23.11 39.56 -40.77
C ILE A 287 -22.81 39.80 -39.29
N ILE A 288 -22.73 41.06 -38.84
CA ILE A 288 -22.52 41.39 -37.42
C ILE A 288 -23.62 40.79 -36.55
N VAL A 289 -24.90 40.99 -36.92
CA VAL A 289 -26.05 40.46 -36.18
C VAL A 289 -26.05 38.94 -36.16
N SER A 290 -25.80 38.30 -37.30
CA SER A 290 -25.82 36.83 -37.38
C SER A 290 -24.69 36.18 -36.59
N GLU A 291 -23.48 36.74 -36.61
CA GLU A 291 -22.36 36.25 -35.78
C GLU A 291 -22.56 36.58 -34.29
N GLY A 292 -23.24 37.68 -33.96
CA GLY A 292 -23.66 38.00 -32.58
C GLY A 292 -24.62 36.97 -32.00
N HIS A 293 -25.66 36.59 -32.76
CA HIS A 293 -26.56 35.50 -32.37
C HIS A 293 -25.82 34.17 -32.23
N ARG A 294 -24.86 33.89 -33.12
CA ARG A 294 -24.05 32.68 -33.06
C ARG A 294 -23.16 32.63 -31.81
N LEU A 295 -22.57 33.75 -31.41
CA LEU A 295 -21.83 33.86 -30.15
C LEU A 295 -22.72 33.62 -28.93
N SER A 296 -23.94 34.18 -28.91
CA SER A 296 -24.90 33.95 -27.83
C SER A 296 -25.23 32.47 -27.68
N LYS A 297 -25.62 31.81 -28.79
CA LYS A 297 -25.93 30.36 -28.79
C LYS A 297 -24.75 29.53 -28.27
N MET A 298 -23.52 29.89 -28.65
CA MET A 298 -22.32 29.20 -28.17
C MET A 298 -22.11 29.38 -26.66
N VAL A 299 -22.32 30.57 -26.11
CA VAL A 299 -22.22 30.81 -24.66
C VAL A 299 -23.27 30.01 -23.91
N ASP A 300 -24.49 29.94 -24.41
CA ASP A 300 -25.57 29.15 -23.81
C ASP A 300 -25.23 27.65 -23.80
N GLU A 301 -24.73 27.10 -24.93
CA GLU A 301 -24.24 25.72 -25.03
C GLU A 301 -23.10 25.42 -24.03
N LEU A 302 -22.20 26.38 -23.78
CA LEU A 302 -21.09 26.24 -22.83
C LEU A 302 -21.56 26.26 -21.37
N LEU A 303 -22.49 27.15 -21.03
CA LEU A 303 -23.07 27.23 -19.69
C LEU A 303 -23.85 25.97 -19.35
N GLU A 304 -24.56 25.43 -20.32
CA GLU A 304 -25.27 24.17 -20.18
C GLU A 304 -24.32 22.98 -19.99
N PHE A 305 -23.27 22.92 -20.80
CA PHE A 305 -22.20 21.94 -20.63
C PHE A 305 -21.63 21.97 -19.20
N SER A 306 -21.32 23.16 -18.67
CA SER A 306 -20.81 23.31 -17.31
C SER A 306 -21.80 22.80 -16.25
N ARG A 307 -23.11 22.97 -16.45
CA ARG A 307 -24.14 22.45 -15.53
C ARG A 307 -24.24 20.93 -15.56
N ILE A 308 -24.04 20.33 -16.74
CA ILE A 308 -23.99 18.88 -16.92
C ILE A 308 -22.77 18.30 -16.20
N GLU A 309 -21.59 18.88 -16.39
CA GLU A 309 -20.34 18.44 -15.72
C GLU A 309 -20.40 18.50 -14.20
N ASP A 310 -20.94 19.59 -13.63
CA ASP A 310 -21.06 19.76 -12.17
C ASP A 310 -22.17 18.88 -11.55
N GLY A 311 -22.88 18.07 -12.35
CA GLY A 311 -24.02 17.26 -11.92
C GLY A 311 -25.24 18.08 -11.50
N ARG A 312 -25.26 19.39 -11.74
CA ARG A 312 -26.34 20.31 -11.37
C ARG A 312 -27.45 20.41 -12.42
N PHE A 313 -27.30 19.70 -13.53
CA PHE A 313 -28.32 19.63 -14.56
C PHE A 313 -29.57 18.92 -13.99
N THR A 314 -30.71 19.61 -14.02
CA THR A 314 -32.00 19.10 -13.54
C THR A 314 -33.01 19.23 -14.66
N LEU A 315 -33.88 18.22 -14.79
CA LEU A 315 -34.98 18.19 -15.74
C LEU A 315 -36.27 18.56 -15.02
N ASN A 316 -37.10 19.38 -15.65
CA ASN A 316 -38.46 19.61 -15.19
C ASN A 316 -39.39 18.63 -15.89
N VAL A 317 -39.55 17.45 -15.29
CA VAL A 317 -40.30 16.34 -15.90
C VAL A 317 -41.80 16.56 -15.73
N GLU A 318 -42.53 16.68 -16.84
CA GLU A 318 -43.97 16.77 -16.93
C GLU A 318 -44.53 15.80 -18.01
N PRO A 319 -45.83 15.50 -18.04
CA PRO A 319 -46.43 14.70 -19.12
C PRO A 319 -46.40 15.46 -20.45
N VAL A 320 -45.65 14.95 -21.43
CA VAL A 320 -45.43 15.58 -22.74
C VAL A 320 -46.01 14.72 -23.86
N ASP A 321 -46.70 15.38 -24.80
CA ASP A 321 -47.04 14.79 -26.09
C ASP A 321 -45.84 14.93 -27.04
N ILE A 322 -45.08 13.83 -27.14
CA ILE A 322 -43.84 13.81 -27.92
C ILE A 322 -44.08 14.01 -29.42
N THR A 323 -45.23 13.57 -29.93
CA THR A 323 -45.60 13.73 -31.35
C THR A 323 -45.87 15.19 -31.63
N ALA A 324 -46.68 15.85 -30.80
CA ALA A 324 -46.97 17.27 -30.94
C ALA A 324 -45.70 18.14 -30.85
N GLU A 325 -44.84 17.91 -29.85
CA GLU A 325 -43.58 18.66 -29.71
C GLU A 325 -42.63 18.46 -30.89
N PHE A 326 -42.56 17.24 -31.44
CA PHE A 326 -41.74 16.97 -32.62
C PHE A 326 -42.34 17.59 -33.89
N GLU A 327 -43.67 17.54 -34.06
CA GLU A 327 -44.38 18.16 -35.18
C GLU A 327 -44.22 19.67 -35.20
N ASP A 328 -44.27 20.33 -34.03
CA ASP A 328 -44.00 21.76 -33.90
C ASP A 328 -42.56 22.12 -34.32
N ALA A 329 -41.59 21.28 -33.93
CA ALA A 329 -40.21 21.43 -34.36
C ALA A 329 -40.05 21.24 -35.89
N VAL A 330 -40.67 20.20 -36.44
CA VAL A 330 -40.69 19.92 -37.89
C VAL A 330 -41.32 21.08 -38.65
N PHE A 331 -42.48 21.59 -38.22
CA PHE A 331 -43.16 22.72 -38.86
C PHE A 331 -42.30 23.98 -38.88
N THR A 332 -41.68 24.30 -37.74
CA THR A 332 -40.75 25.45 -37.62
C THR A 332 -39.56 25.32 -38.57
N TYR A 333 -38.93 24.14 -38.59
CA TYR A 333 -37.76 23.90 -39.43
C TYR A 333 -38.09 23.77 -40.92
N GLN A 334 -39.29 23.29 -41.27
CA GLN A 334 -39.76 23.26 -42.65
C GLN A 334 -39.77 24.66 -43.26
N GLN A 335 -40.18 25.68 -42.49
CA GLN A 335 -40.17 27.07 -42.94
C GLN A 335 -38.74 27.62 -43.08
N LEU A 336 -37.85 27.31 -42.13
CA LEU A 336 -36.43 27.69 -42.20
C LEU A 336 -35.71 27.03 -43.38
N TYR A 337 -36.07 25.78 -43.69
CA TYR A 337 -35.48 25.00 -44.78
C TYR A 337 -35.89 25.50 -46.15
N ARG A 338 -37.13 26.00 -46.32
CA ARG A 338 -37.56 26.67 -47.55
C ARG A 338 -36.63 27.83 -47.96
N ALA A 339 -36.18 28.63 -47.00
CA ALA A 339 -35.23 29.72 -47.26
C ALA A 339 -33.84 29.22 -47.71
N LYS A 340 -33.50 27.97 -47.41
CA LYS A 340 -32.23 27.31 -47.78
C LYS A 340 -32.39 26.31 -48.94
N ASN A 341 -33.57 26.25 -49.56
CA ASN A 341 -33.97 25.25 -50.56
C ASN A 341 -33.93 23.79 -50.06
N ILE A 342 -34.00 23.54 -48.76
CA ILE A 342 -34.04 22.17 -48.21
C ILE A 342 -35.51 21.71 -48.16
N ARG A 343 -35.80 20.51 -48.67
CA ARG A 343 -37.10 19.81 -48.60
C ARG A 343 -37.13 18.93 -47.34
N MET A 344 -38.14 19.13 -46.51
CA MET A 344 -38.43 18.28 -45.36
C MET A 344 -39.50 17.26 -45.74
N ALA A 345 -39.24 15.97 -45.49
CA ALA A 345 -40.21 14.90 -45.59
C ALA A 345 -40.53 14.40 -44.18
N TYR A 346 -41.78 14.59 -43.74
CA TYR A 346 -42.25 14.11 -42.45
C TYR A 346 -43.23 12.96 -42.65
N THR A 347 -42.97 11.85 -41.96
CA THR A 347 -43.87 10.71 -41.88
C THR A 347 -44.48 10.69 -40.47
N PRO A 348 -45.77 11.05 -40.33
CA PRO A 348 -46.44 11.06 -39.03
C PRO A 348 -46.60 9.64 -38.48
N CYS A 349 -46.76 9.53 -37.17
CA CYS A 349 -47.11 8.27 -36.54
C CYS A 349 -48.58 7.94 -36.85
N GLU A 350 -48.86 6.73 -37.33
CA GLU A 350 -50.25 6.28 -37.56
C GLU A 350 -50.95 5.87 -36.26
N GLU A 351 -50.19 5.64 -35.18
CA GLU A 351 -50.68 5.23 -33.87
C GLU A 351 -50.68 6.41 -32.89
N GLU A 352 -51.73 6.52 -32.06
CA GLU A 352 -51.75 7.46 -30.94
C GLU A 352 -50.75 7.02 -29.86
N LEU A 353 -49.80 7.91 -29.55
CA LEU A 353 -48.82 7.70 -28.48
C LEU A 353 -49.34 8.26 -27.15
N PRO A 354 -49.12 7.57 -26.02
CA PRO A 354 -49.43 8.12 -24.71
C PRO A 354 -48.51 9.30 -24.36
N LEU A 355 -48.96 10.16 -23.44
CA LEU A 355 -48.10 11.19 -22.84
C LEU A 355 -46.93 10.52 -22.10
N ILE A 356 -45.71 10.96 -22.39
CA ILE A 356 -44.48 10.44 -21.78
C ILE A 356 -43.93 11.44 -20.75
N PRO A 357 -43.28 10.98 -19.66
CA PRO A 357 -42.56 11.86 -18.76
C PRO A 357 -41.38 12.51 -19.50
N GLY A 358 -41.41 13.83 -19.66
CA GLY A 358 -40.42 14.57 -20.43
C GLY A 358 -40.26 16.01 -19.98
N ASP A 359 -39.22 16.67 -20.45
CA ASP A 359 -39.06 18.13 -20.30
C ASP A 359 -39.21 18.75 -21.69
N PRO A 360 -40.33 19.43 -22.00
CA PRO A 360 -40.61 19.90 -23.36
C PRO A 360 -39.66 21.01 -23.82
N GLU A 361 -39.08 21.80 -22.91
CA GLU A 361 -38.03 22.77 -23.29
C GLU A 361 -36.77 22.02 -23.76
N ARG A 362 -36.37 20.97 -23.02
CA ARG A 362 -35.19 20.15 -23.37
C ARG A 362 -35.41 19.29 -24.59
N LEU A 363 -36.60 18.74 -24.79
CA LEU A 363 -36.93 17.97 -25.99
C LEU A 363 -36.91 18.85 -27.24
N ARG A 364 -37.48 20.06 -27.19
CA ARG A 364 -37.36 21.05 -28.29
C ARG A 364 -35.91 21.39 -28.58
N GLN A 365 -35.09 21.54 -27.54
CA GLN A 365 -33.66 21.75 -27.69
C GLN A 365 -32.98 20.58 -28.42
N VAL A 366 -33.26 19.34 -28.04
CA VAL A 366 -32.75 18.14 -28.72
C VAL A 366 -33.16 18.16 -30.20
N PHE A 367 -34.44 18.36 -30.49
CA PHE A 367 -34.95 18.36 -31.87
C PHE A 367 -34.32 19.46 -32.72
N SER A 368 -34.25 20.69 -32.19
CA SER A 368 -33.61 21.81 -32.90
C SER A 368 -32.13 21.54 -33.19
N ASN A 369 -31.38 20.96 -32.25
CA ASN A 369 -29.98 20.61 -32.44
C ASN A 369 -29.78 19.53 -33.51
N LEU A 370 -30.61 18.50 -33.52
CA LEU A 370 -30.52 17.42 -34.50
C LEU A 370 -30.94 17.88 -35.90
N LEU A 371 -32.01 18.68 -36.01
CA LEU A 371 -32.45 19.27 -37.27
C LEU A 371 -31.41 20.25 -37.82
N ASP A 372 -30.87 21.15 -36.98
CA ASP A 372 -29.74 22.02 -37.34
C ASP A 372 -28.56 21.22 -37.90
N ASN A 373 -28.21 20.10 -37.27
CA ASN A 373 -27.12 19.24 -37.72
C ASN A 373 -27.44 18.57 -39.06
N ALA A 374 -28.64 18.02 -39.24
CA ALA A 374 -29.07 17.43 -40.50
C ALA A 374 -28.99 18.45 -41.66
N ALA A 375 -29.37 19.71 -41.42
CA ALA A 375 -29.27 20.77 -42.42
C ALA A 375 -27.83 21.21 -42.71
N LYS A 376 -26.95 21.22 -41.71
CA LYS A 376 -25.53 21.57 -41.87
C LYS A 376 -24.76 20.48 -42.63
N HIS A 377 -25.10 19.22 -42.40
CA HIS A 377 -24.33 18.07 -42.88
C HIS A 377 -24.97 17.30 -44.04
N GLY A 378 -26.24 17.55 -44.38
CA GLY A 378 -27.00 16.81 -45.38
C GLY A 378 -26.54 16.92 -46.84
N GLY A 379 -25.43 17.64 -47.12
CA GLY A 379 -24.85 17.72 -48.46
C GLY A 379 -25.72 18.46 -49.49
N GLY A 380 -25.43 18.25 -50.77
CA GLY A 380 -26.14 18.91 -51.89
C GLY A 380 -27.54 18.36 -52.17
N ASN A 381 -27.88 17.16 -51.67
CA ASN A 381 -29.21 16.57 -51.79
C ASN A 381 -30.09 17.10 -50.65
N GLN A 382 -30.93 18.05 -51.02
CA GLN A 382 -31.74 18.89 -50.15
C GLN A 382 -32.84 18.16 -49.36
N VAL A 383 -32.85 16.83 -49.22
CA VAL A 383 -33.96 16.12 -48.53
C VAL A 383 -33.55 15.67 -47.14
N ILE A 384 -34.31 16.11 -46.13
CA ILE A 384 -34.21 15.61 -44.75
C ILE A 384 -35.50 14.84 -44.43
N GLU A 385 -35.34 13.58 -44.07
CA GLU A 385 -36.43 12.66 -43.72
C GLU A 385 -36.58 12.60 -42.20
N THR A 386 -37.81 12.73 -41.73
CA THR A 386 -38.17 12.72 -40.31
C THR A 386 -39.36 11.80 -40.11
N SER A 387 -39.33 10.98 -39.06
CA SER A 387 -40.44 10.08 -38.75
C SER A 387 -40.53 9.81 -37.25
N VAL A 388 -41.75 9.58 -36.78
CA VAL A 388 -42.06 9.14 -35.42
C VAL A 388 -42.75 7.79 -35.52
N VAL A 389 -42.21 6.78 -34.85
CA VAL A 389 -42.72 5.40 -34.91
C VAL A 389 -42.80 4.83 -33.50
N ARG A 390 -43.88 4.11 -33.20
CA ARG A 390 -43.97 3.30 -31.98
C ARG A 390 -43.17 2.01 -32.16
N GLU A 391 -42.24 1.74 -31.24
CA GLU A 391 -41.46 0.50 -31.16
C GLU A 391 -41.78 -0.19 -29.82
N GLU A 392 -42.77 -1.10 -29.81
CA GLU A 392 -43.22 -1.82 -28.60
C GLU A 392 -43.47 -0.89 -27.38
N ASP A 393 -42.53 -0.84 -26.45
CA ASP A 393 -42.54 -0.06 -25.20
C ASP A 393 -41.82 1.29 -25.30
N GLN A 394 -41.41 1.70 -26.50
CA GLN A 394 -40.66 2.94 -26.76
C GLN A 394 -41.23 3.70 -27.95
N VAL A 395 -40.99 5.01 -28.00
CA VAL A 395 -41.15 5.84 -29.19
C VAL A 395 -39.80 6.06 -29.84
N ALA A 396 -39.70 5.81 -31.14
CA ALA A 396 -38.51 6.04 -31.95
C ALA A 396 -38.72 7.26 -32.87
N ILE A 397 -37.90 8.29 -32.67
CA ILE A 397 -37.84 9.49 -33.51
C ILE A 397 -36.60 9.37 -34.38
N ARG A 398 -36.79 9.37 -35.70
CA ARG A 398 -35.70 9.20 -36.67
C ARG A 398 -35.56 10.45 -37.51
N ILE A 399 -34.33 10.94 -37.61
CA ILE A 399 -33.94 12.07 -38.46
C ILE A 399 -32.82 11.58 -39.37
N ARG A 400 -33.03 11.65 -40.68
CA ARG A 400 -32.08 11.21 -41.69
C ARG A 400 -31.74 12.34 -42.64
N ASP A 401 -30.45 12.52 -42.88
CA ASP A 401 -29.93 13.34 -43.96
C ASP A 401 -29.37 12.48 -45.11
N HIS A 402 -29.04 13.13 -46.22
CA HIS A 402 -28.46 12.51 -47.42
C HIS A 402 -27.05 13.03 -47.72
N GLY A 403 -26.33 13.41 -46.67
CA GLY A 403 -24.98 13.95 -46.74
C GLY A 403 -23.90 12.90 -46.98
N PRO A 404 -22.62 13.25 -46.78
CA PRO A 404 -21.51 12.31 -46.86
C PRO A 404 -21.52 11.26 -45.73
N GLY A 405 -22.41 11.39 -44.73
CA GLY A 405 -22.43 10.56 -43.54
C GLY A 405 -21.26 10.86 -42.60
N VAL A 406 -21.05 9.96 -41.64
CA VAL A 406 -19.96 10.01 -40.66
C VAL A 406 -18.92 8.95 -41.03
N ALA A 407 -17.63 9.28 -40.98
CA ALA A 407 -16.59 8.28 -41.21
C ALA A 407 -16.70 7.15 -40.18
N GLU A 408 -16.48 5.90 -40.60
CA GLU A 408 -16.72 4.73 -39.74
C GLU A 408 -15.88 4.73 -38.46
N LYS A 409 -14.65 5.25 -38.55
CA LYS A 409 -13.76 5.49 -37.40
C LYS A 409 -14.24 6.60 -36.44
N ASP A 410 -15.09 7.52 -36.92
CA ASP A 410 -15.55 8.67 -36.17
C ASP A 410 -16.90 8.35 -35.47
N LEU A 411 -17.69 7.38 -35.97
CA LEU A 411 -19.00 6.96 -35.43
C LEU A 411 -19.01 6.66 -33.91
N PRO A 412 -18.02 5.94 -33.34
CA PRO A 412 -18.01 5.68 -31.90
C PRO A 412 -17.80 6.95 -31.06
N HIS A 413 -17.18 7.97 -31.65
CA HIS A 413 -16.70 9.15 -30.94
C HIS A 413 -17.58 10.39 -31.16
N VAL A 414 -18.55 10.37 -32.08
CA VAL A 414 -19.39 11.57 -32.35
C VAL A 414 -20.22 12.05 -31.16
N LYS A 415 -20.50 11.15 -30.20
CA LYS A 415 -21.19 11.48 -28.95
C LYS A 415 -20.23 11.94 -27.85
N GLU A 416 -18.92 11.79 -28.06
CA GLU A 416 -17.92 12.31 -27.14
C GLU A 416 -17.88 13.83 -27.18
N LYS A 417 -17.67 14.40 -26.00
CA LYS A 417 -17.61 15.84 -25.78
C LYS A 417 -16.47 16.44 -26.60
N PHE A 418 -16.76 17.53 -27.32
CA PHE A 418 -15.79 18.28 -28.14
C PHE A 418 -15.23 17.53 -29.35
N TYR A 419 -15.73 16.33 -29.61
CA TYR A 419 -15.29 15.58 -30.78
C TYR A 419 -15.81 16.24 -32.05
N LYS A 420 -14.88 16.61 -32.92
CA LYS A 420 -15.16 17.02 -34.30
C LYS A 420 -14.54 15.95 -35.17
N GLY A 421 -15.37 15.15 -35.84
CA GLY A 421 -14.88 14.20 -36.83
C GLY A 421 -14.15 14.91 -37.98
N SER A 422 -13.76 14.16 -39.01
CA SER A 422 -13.08 14.68 -40.21
C SER A 422 -13.85 15.75 -41.03
N SER A 423 -15.06 16.11 -40.59
CA SER A 423 -15.91 17.14 -41.16
C SER A 423 -15.33 18.55 -40.97
N LYS A 424 -15.21 19.32 -42.07
CA LYS A 424 -14.87 20.75 -42.06
C LYS A 424 -16.03 21.66 -41.63
N ALA A 425 -17.21 21.12 -41.35
CA ALA A 425 -18.37 21.93 -40.98
C ALA A 425 -18.17 22.56 -39.58
N ARG A 426 -18.49 23.85 -39.45
CA ARG A 426 -18.34 24.61 -38.21
C ARG A 426 -19.35 24.16 -37.14
N GLY A 427 -18.86 23.80 -35.97
CA GLY A 427 -19.64 23.43 -34.79
C GLY A 427 -18.73 23.13 -33.60
N ASN A 428 -19.23 23.23 -32.36
CA ASN A 428 -18.40 23.14 -31.15
C ASN A 428 -18.19 21.70 -30.65
N GLY A 429 -18.86 20.70 -31.23
CA GLY A 429 -18.82 19.32 -30.76
C GLY A 429 -19.56 19.09 -29.43
N ILE A 430 -20.39 20.05 -29.01
CA ILE A 430 -21.13 20.00 -27.73
C ILE A 430 -22.57 19.55 -27.96
N GLY A 431 -23.21 20.03 -29.04
CA GLY A 431 -24.65 19.85 -29.25
C GLY A 431 -25.13 18.40 -29.22
N LEU A 432 -24.41 17.47 -29.86
CA LEU A 432 -24.80 16.06 -29.88
C LEU A 432 -24.60 15.37 -28.52
N ALA A 433 -23.54 15.74 -27.78
CA ALA A 433 -23.29 15.23 -26.44
C ALA A 433 -24.36 15.73 -25.44
N VAL A 434 -24.80 16.99 -25.56
CA VAL A 434 -25.93 17.53 -24.79
C VAL A 434 -27.22 16.78 -25.12
N CYS A 435 -27.48 16.49 -26.40
CA CYS A 435 -28.64 15.69 -26.78
C CYS A 435 -28.62 14.27 -26.17
N ASP A 436 -27.46 13.60 -26.21
CA ASP A 436 -27.29 12.26 -25.64
C ASP A 436 -27.53 12.28 -24.11
N GLU A 437 -27.01 13.27 -23.39
CA GLU A 437 -27.22 13.43 -21.94
C GLU A 437 -28.70 13.71 -21.58
N ILE A 438 -29.38 14.58 -22.32
CA ILE A 438 -30.80 14.88 -22.12
C ILE A 438 -31.64 13.60 -22.32
N VAL A 439 -31.41 12.90 -23.44
CA VAL A 439 -32.14 11.68 -23.77
C VAL A 439 -31.86 10.57 -22.75
N ALA A 440 -30.61 10.41 -22.32
CA ALA A 440 -30.22 9.43 -21.31
C ALA A 440 -30.91 9.69 -19.95
N ARG A 441 -31.01 10.96 -19.52
CA ARG A 441 -31.71 11.34 -18.28
C ARG A 441 -33.22 11.18 -18.34
N LEU A 442 -33.80 11.18 -19.54
CA LEU A 442 -35.19 10.79 -19.80
C LEU A 442 -35.38 9.26 -19.88
N GLY A 443 -34.33 8.47 -19.62
CA GLY A 443 -34.37 7.01 -19.69
C GLY A 443 -34.33 6.44 -21.12
N GLY A 444 -33.95 7.26 -22.10
CA GLY A 444 -33.88 6.90 -23.50
C GLY A 444 -32.47 6.60 -24.01
N SER A 445 -32.35 6.42 -25.33
CA SER A 445 -31.07 6.28 -26.04
C SER A 445 -31.03 7.11 -27.32
N LEU A 446 -29.84 7.62 -27.65
CA LEU A 446 -29.56 8.31 -28.91
C LEU A 446 -28.50 7.54 -29.71
N ASP A 447 -28.90 7.05 -30.87
CA ASP A 447 -28.04 6.31 -31.80
C ASP A 447 -27.75 7.12 -33.06
N VAL A 448 -26.51 7.00 -33.54
CA VAL A 448 -26.04 7.63 -34.77
C VAL A 448 -25.46 6.55 -35.67
N ALA A 449 -26.00 6.42 -36.87
CA ALA A 449 -25.57 5.43 -37.85
C ALA A 449 -25.54 6.03 -39.26
N ASN A 450 -24.73 5.46 -40.15
CA ASN A 450 -24.84 5.77 -41.57
C ASN A 450 -26.07 5.07 -42.17
N ALA A 451 -26.78 5.75 -43.07
CA ALA A 451 -27.94 5.20 -43.75
C ALA A 451 -27.54 4.49 -45.07
N GLU A 452 -28.30 3.46 -45.44
CA GLU A 452 -28.13 2.78 -46.74
C GLU A 452 -28.43 3.76 -47.88
N GLY A 453 -27.48 3.91 -48.81
CA GLY A 453 -27.54 4.91 -49.88
C GLY A 453 -26.89 6.26 -49.54
N GLY A 454 -26.22 6.37 -48.39
CA GLY A 454 -25.50 7.56 -47.96
C GLY A 454 -26.28 8.42 -46.96
N GLY A 455 -25.56 9.33 -46.30
CA GLY A 455 -26.07 10.20 -45.25
C GLY A 455 -26.00 9.63 -43.84
N CYS A 456 -26.37 10.46 -42.86
CA CYS A 456 -26.44 10.09 -41.46
C CYS A 456 -27.91 9.92 -41.02
N ARG A 457 -28.16 8.92 -40.17
CA ARG A 457 -29.44 8.67 -39.51
C ARG A 457 -29.24 8.71 -38.00
N ILE A 458 -29.95 9.61 -37.35
CA ILE A 458 -29.99 9.75 -35.90
C ILE A 458 -31.33 9.20 -35.43
N THR A 459 -31.31 8.32 -34.43
CA THR A 459 -32.50 7.70 -33.84
C THR A 459 -32.52 7.97 -32.34
N ILE A 460 -33.53 8.69 -31.88
CA ILE A 460 -33.84 8.85 -30.46
C ILE A 460 -34.87 7.79 -30.09
N ARG A 461 -34.66 7.08 -28.99
CA ARG A 461 -35.67 6.20 -28.38
C ARG A 461 -36.00 6.69 -26.98
N LEU A 462 -37.27 6.89 -26.68
CA LEU A 462 -37.75 7.25 -25.36
C LEU A 462 -38.76 6.20 -24.87
N PRO A 463 -38.72 5.81 -23.58
CA PRO A 463 -39.66 4.84 -23.04
C PRO A 463 -41.08 5.43 -22.93
N LEU A 464 -42.10 4.64 -23.32
CA LEU A 464 -43.52 5.03 -23.21
C LEU A 464 -44.06 4.90 -21.78
N SER A 465 -43.35 4.14 -20.93
CA SER A 465 -43.64 3.97 -19.51
C SER A 465 -42.34 4.04 -18.72
N ASN A 466 -42.36 4.70 -17.55
CA ASN A 466 -41.20 4.84 -16.69
C ASN A 466 -40.53 3.46 -16.46
N PRO A 467 -39.21 3.31 -16.69
CA PRO A 467 -38.52 2.15 -16.14
C PRO A 467 -38.69 2.24 -14.63
N THR A 468 -39.38 1.28 -14.02
CA THR A 468 -39.40 1.11 -12.57
C THR A 468 -37.95 1.04 -12.11
N VAL A 469 -37.45 2.11 -11.49
CA VAL A 469 -36.12 2.15 -10.88
C VAL A 469 -36.12 1.10 -9.78
N GLY A 470 -35.53 -0.06 -10.06
CA GLY A 470 -35.22 -1.06 -9.07
C GLY A 470 -34.18 -0.48 -8.12
N SER A 471 -34.60 -0.17 -6.89
CA SER A 471 -33.69 0.06 -5.78
C SER A 471 -32.85 -1.21 -5.57
N SER A 472 -31.56 -1.15 -5.92
CA SER A 472 -30.54 -2.12 -5.51
C SER A 472 -29.36 -1.36 -4.94
#